data_AF-A0A6M0A1M2-F1
#
_entry.id   AF-A0A6M0A1M2-F1
#
_cell.length_a   1.000
_cell.length_b   1.000
_cell.length_c   1.000
_cell.angle_alpha   90.00
_cell.angle_beta   90.00
_cell.angle_gamma   90.00
#
_symmetry.space_group_name_H-M   'P 1'
#
loop_
_entity.id
_entity.type
_entity.pdbx_description
1 polymer ?
#
loop_
_entity_poly.entity_id
_entity_poly.type
_entity_poly.pdbx_seq_one_letter_code
_entity_poly.pdbx_strand_id
1 'polypeptide(L)'
;MINNSVKSGNIRIDLEVHGREQIVPEIDLSRTVGWFTMVYPLKLELTQGGDYGATLKSIKEQIRQIPDRGIGYGILRYLGDEITRRRLTKAENSEILFNYLGQSDCITGKEKIEIIQDISVGQLRDLRNSRSYLLEINA
;
A
#
# COMPACT_ATOMS: atom_id res chain seq x y z
N MET A 1 7.83 18.79 7.13
CA MET A 1 7.97 19.27 5.74
C MET A 1 8.10 18.03 4.88
N ILE A 2 7.15 17.79 3.97
CA ILE A 2 7.27 16.73 2.95
C ILE A 2 8.37 17.17 1.99
N ASN A 3 9.31 16.27 1.65
CA ASN A 3 10.50 16.60 0.87
C ASN A 3 10.18 17.26 -0.50
N ASN A 4 11.17 17.97 -1.06
CA ASN A 4 11.15 18.70 -2.34
C ASN A 4 10.67 17.90 -3.58
N SER A 5 10.43 16.60 -3.46
CA SER A 5 9.99 15.71 -4.54
C SER A 5 8.59 16.07 -5.06
N VAL A 6 7.66 16.49 -4.18
CA VAL A 6 6.31 16.91 -4.61
C VAL A 6 6.37 18.15 -5.52
N LYS A 7 7.35 19.05 -5.29
CA LYS A 7 7.53 20.28 -6.11
C LYS A 7 8.04 19.99 -7.53
N SER A 8 8.69 18.85 -7.77
CA SER A 8 9.19 18.46 -9.09
C SER A 8 8.23 17.56 -9.87
N GLY A 9 7.00 17.35 -9.37
CA GLY A 9 6.01 16.47 -10.02
C GLY A 9 6.27 14.98 -9.82
N ASN A 10 7.23 14.58 -8.98
CA ASN A 10 7.53 13.18 -8.72
C ASN A 10 7.26 12.85 -7.25
N ILE A 11 6.35 11.93 -6.98
CA ILE A 11 6.05 11.49 -5.62
C ILE A 11 6.44 10.03 -5.44
N ARG A 12 7.02 9.71 -4.28
CA ARG A 12 7.29 8.34 -3.88
C ARG A 12 6.44 8.00 -2.68
N ILE A 13 5.68 6.92 -2.80
CA ILE A 13 4.80 6.40 -1.76
C ILE A 13 5.14 4.93 -1.53
N ASP A 14 4.93 4.44 -0.32
CA ASP A 14 4.77 3.01 -0.10
C ASP A 14 3.29 2.67 -0.26
N LEU A 15 3.00 1.63 -1.05
CA LEU A 15 1.64 1.13 -1.25
C LEU A 15 1.45 -0.16 -0.45
N GLU A 16 0.47 -0.16 0.43
CA GLU A 16 0.00 -1.35 1.12
C GLU A 16 -1.04 -2.07 0.25
N VAL A 17 -0.87 -3.39 0.11
CA VAL A 17 -1.79 -4.26 -0.63
C VAL A 17 -2.13 -5.49 0.20
N HIS A 18 -3.32 -6.06 -0.02
CA HIS A 18 -3.81 -7.22 0.74
C HIS A 18 -2.95 -8.49 0.59
N GLY A 19 -2.24 -8.61 -0.53
CA GLY A 19 -1.26 -9.65 -0.80
C GLY A 19 -1.79 -11.07 -0.99
N ARG A 20 -3.01 -11.17 -1.53
CA ARG A 20 -3.70 -12.44 -1.86
C ARG A 20 -3.77 -12.67 -3.37
N GLU A 21 -2.77 -12.19 -4.10
CA GLU A 21 -2.69 -12.38 -5.54
C GLU A 21 -2.46 -13.87 -5.85
N GLN A 22 -3.13 -14.38 -6.89
CA GLN A 22 -2.99 -15.76 -7.33
C GLN A 22 -1.72 -15.95 -8.16
N ILE A 23 -0.57 -15.95 -7.48
CA ILE A 23 0.76 -16.03 -8.12
C ILE A 23 1.19 -17.50 -8.31
N VAL A 24 0.70 -18.38 -7.43
CA VAL A 24 0.87 -19.83 -7.53
C VAL A 24 -0.49 -20.42 -7.90
N PRO A 25 -0.68 -20.94 -9.11
CA PRO A 25 -1.98 -21.40 -9.61
C PRO A 25 -2.70 -22.37 -8.68
N GLU A 26 -1.96 -23.21 -7.96
CA GLU A 26 -2.45 -24.27 -7.09
C GLU A 26 -2.86 -23.78 -5.69
N ILE A 27 -2.57 -22.53 -5.33
CA ILE A 27 -2.82 -21.98 -3.98
C ILE A 27 -4.01 -21.02 -4.01
N ASP A 28 -5.07 -21.39 -3.29
CA ASP A 28 -6.20 -20.51 -3.01
C ASP A 28 -6.09 -19.89 -1.60
N LEU A 29 -5.97 -18.56 -1.55
CA LEU A 29 -5.92 -17.77 -0.31
C LEU A 29 -7.24 -17.06 0.00
N SER A 30 -8.31 -17.27 -0.77
CA SER A 30 -9.56 -16.52 -0.65
C SER A 30 -10.22 -16.62 0.72
N ARG A 31 -10.03 -17.74 1.43
CA ARG A 31 -10.64 -18.02 2.74
C ARG A 31 -9.62 -18.29 3.86
N THR A 32 -8.35 -17.96 3.62
CA THR A 32 -7.27 -18.23 4.58
C THR A 32 -7.07 -17.04 5.51
N VAL A 33 -7.20 -17.26 6.82
CA VAL A 33 -6.89 -16.23 7.82
C VAL A 33 -5.37 -16.20 8.06
N GLY A 34 -4.78 -15.01 8.03
CA GLY A 34 -3.35 -14.80 8.21
C GLY A 34 -2.94 -13.38 7.83
N TRP A 35 -1.69 -13.04 8.08
CA TRP A 35 -1.12 -11.74 7.74
C TRP A 35 -0.47 -11.81 6.35
N PHE A 36 -1.22 -11.42 5.32
CA PHE A 36 -0.79 -11.44 3.91
C PHE A 36 -0.38 -10.08 3.37
N THR A 37 -0.56 -9.01 4.15
CA THR A 37 -0.24 -7.65 3.77
C THR A 37 1.16 -7.51 3.21
N MET A 38 1.27 -6.86 2.06
CA MET A 38 2.55 -6.50 1.45
C MET A 38 2.66 -5.00 1.28
N VAL A 39 3.89 -4.50 1.37
CA VAL A 39 4.21 -3.10 1.16
C VAL A 39 5.34 -3.01 0.15
N TYR A 40 5.18 -2.16 -0.86
CA TYR A 40 6.24 -1.89 -1.84
C TYR A 40 6.29 -0.41 -2.24
N PRO A 41 7.47 0.12 -2.57
CA PRO A 41 7.62 1.51 -2.99
C PRO A 41 7.13 1.71 -4.42
N LEU A 42 6.35 2.77 -4.63
CA LEU A 42 5.83 3.22 -5.90
C LEU A 42 6.26 4.67 -6.14
N LYS A 43 6.97 4.88 -7.25
CA LYS A 43 7.27 6.23 -7.75
C LYS A 43 6.22 6.60 -8.80
N LEU A 44 5.55 7.73 -8.59
CA LEU A 44 4.56 8.28 -9.50
C LEU A 44 5.07 9.60 -10.07
N GLU A 45 4.96 9.73 -11.38
CA GLU A 45 5.30 10.94 -12.11
C GLU A 45 4.00 11.64 -12.54
N LEU A 46 3.81 12.85 -12.02
CA LEU A 46 2.69 13.74 -12.30
C LEU A 46 3.04 14.64 -13.48
N THR A 47 2.18 14.62 -14.49
CA THR A 47 2.31 15.47 -15.66
C THR A 47 1.91 16.90 -15.28
N GLN A 48 2.85 17.84 -15.30
CA GLN A 48 2.53 19.25 -15.01
C GLN A 48 1.69 19.84 -16.14
N GLY A 49 0.62 20.55 -15.80
CA GLY A 49 -0.23 21.28 -16.76
C GLY A 49 -1.12 20.41 -17.65
N GLY A 50 -1.24 19.10 -17.39
CA GLY A 50 -2.19 18.22 -18.08
C GLY A 50 -3.61 18.28 -17.52
N ASP A 51 -4.61 17.97 -18.34
CA ASP A 51 -5.98 17.67 -17.89
C ASP A 51 -5.98 16.45 -16.95
N TYR A 52 -6.87 16.46 -15.95
CA TYR A 52 -7.07 15.37 -14.98
C TYR A 52 -7.26 14.00 -15.66
N GLY A 53 -7.95 13.95 -16.80
CA GLY A 53 -8.11 12.70 -17.55
C GLY A 53 -6.79 12.13 -18.05
N ALA A 54 -5.89 12.99 -18.55
CA ALA A 54 -4.55 12.60 -18.98
C ALA A 54 -3.68 12.16 -17.79
N THR A 55 -3.74 12.88 -16.66
CA THR A 55 -3.03 12.51 -15.44
C THR A 55 -3.49 11.15 -14.91
N LEU A 56 -4.81 10.92 -14.82
CA LEU A 56 -5.37 9.65 -14.37
C LEU A 56 -4.93 8.49 -15.27
N LYS A 57 -5.00 8.67 -16.59
CA LYS A 57 -4.54 7.66 -17.55
C LYS A 57 -3.04 7.36 -17.36
N SER A 58 -2.22 8.40 -17.21
CA SER A 58 -0.77 8.25 -16.96
C SER A 58 -0.48 7.42 -15.71
N ILE A 59 -1.10 7.78 -14.58
CA ILE A 59 -0.91 7.06 -13.31
C ILE A 59 -1.39 5.61 -13.41
N LYS A 60 -2.54 5.37 -14.06
CA LYS A 60 -3.06 4.01 -14.29
C LYS A 60 -2.07 3.16 -15.09
N GLU A 61 -1.48 3.70 -16.16
CA GLU A 61 -0.50 2.95 -16.97
C GLU A 61 0.83 2.76 -16.23
N GLN A 62 1.28 3.72 -15.41
CA GLN A 62 2.45 3.53 -14.52
C GLN A 62 2.23 2.38 -13.53
N ILE A 63 1.05 2.30 -12.91
CA ILE A 63 0.72 1.21 -11.97
C ILE A 63 0.62 -0.13 -12.70
N ARG A 64 0.09 -0.17 -13.92
CA ARG A 64 -0.03 -1.41 -14.73
C ARG A 64 1.31 -2.03 -15.11
N GLN A 65 2.39 -1.26 -15.13
CA GLN A 65 3.73 -1.78 -15.43
C GLN A 65 4.31 -2.62 -14.29
N ILE A 66 3.67 -2.61 -13.11
CA ILE A 66 4.15 -3.31 -11.93
C ILE A 66 3.75 -4.79 -12.04
N PRO A 67 4.72 -5.72 -12.10
CA PRO A 67 4.43 -7.14 -12.18
C PRO A 67 3.82 -7.64 -10.87
N ASP A 68 2.80 -8.49 -10.97
CA ASP A 68 2.19 -9.23 -9.85
C ASP A 68 1.88 -8.35 -8.62
N ARG A 69 1.43 -7.12 -8.88
CA ARG A 69 1.14 -6.07 -7.89
C ARG A 69 2.27 -5.85 -6.86
N GLY A 70 3.52 -6.03 -7.27
CA GLY A 70 4.68 -5.70 -6.45
C GLY A 70 5.07 -6.76 -5.41
N ILE A 71 4.47 -7.95 -5.43
CA ILE A 71 4.84 -9.06 -4.51
C ILE A 71 6.35 -9.36 -4.52
N GLY A 72 6.96 -9.29 -5.70
CA GLY A 72 8.38 -9.57 -5.89
C GLY A 72 9.27 -8.67 -5.03
N TYR A 73 8.82 -7.45 -4.71
CA TYR A 73 9.59 -6.55 -3.86
C TYR A 73 9.80 -7.13 -2.45
N GLY A 74 8.72 -7.57 -1.79
CA GLY A 74 8.79 -8.15 -0.46
C GLY A 74 9.62 -9.44 -0.44
N ILE A 75 9.38 -10.32 -1.42
CA ILE A 75 10.13 -11.58 -1.56
C ILE A 75 11.62 -11.28 -1.73
N LEU A 76 12.02 -10.41 -2.65
CA LEU A 76 13.43 -10.09 -2.89
C LEU A 76 14.07 -9.36 -1.71
N ARG A 77 13.33 -8.46 -1.04
CA ARG A 77 13.84 -7.68 0.10
C ARG A 77 14.14 -8.55 1.32
N TYR A 78 13.31 -9.56 1.58
CA TYR A 78 13.41 -10.37 2.80
C TYR A 78 13.98 -11.78 2.57
N LEU A 79 13.71 -12.40 1.42
CA LEU A 79 14.05 -13.79 1.09
C LEU A 79 15.03 -13.92 -0.09
N GLY A 80 15.40 -12.82 -0.76
CA GLY A 80 16.38 -12.83 -1.85
C GLY A 80 17.80 -13.20 -1.42
N ASP A 81 18.70 -13.32 -2.39
CA ASP A 81 20.12 -13.48 -2.11
C ASP A 81 20.69 -12.28 -1.33
N GLU A 82 21.84 -12.48 -0.69
CA GLU A 82 22.43 -11.48 0.19
C GLU A 82 22.70 -10.13 -0.51
N ILE A 83 23.12 -10.15 -1.77
CA ILE A 83 23.44 -8.94 -2.54
C ILE A 83 22.14 -8.16 -2.79
N THR A 84 21.09 -8.86 -3.23
CA THR A 84 19.77 -8.27 -3.47
C THR A 84 19.17 -7.68 -2.20
N ARG A 85 19.18 -8.43 -1.09
CA ARG A 85 18.66 -7.95 0.20
C ARG A 85 19.40 -6.71 0.69
N ARG A 86 20.74 -6.70 0.61
CA ARG A 86 21.55 -5.53 1.00
C ARG A 86 21.23 -4.30 0.15
N ARG A 87 21.03 -4.47 -1.16
CA ARG A 87 20.66 -3.36 -2.06
C ARG A 87 19.28 -2.78 -1.71
N LEU A 88 18.28 -3.64 -1.54
CA LEU A 88 16.92 -3.20 -1.25
C LEU A 88 16.78 -2.59 0.15
N THR A 89 17.51 -3.11 1.15
CA THR A 89 17.50 -2.56 2.52
C THR A 89 18.09 -1.15 2.59
N LYS A 90 19.04 -0.81 1.69
CA LYS A 90 19.65 0.52 1.61
C LYS A 90 18.84 1.52 0.77
N ALA A 91 17.79 1.08 0.09
CA ALA A 91 16.94 2.00 -0.65
C ALA A 91 16.31 3.03 0.29
N GLU A 92 16.16 4.27 -0.17
CA GLU A 92 15.51 5.32 0.61
C GLU A 92 14.11 4.87 1.06
N ASN A 93 13.64 5.32 2.22
CA ASN A 93 12.28 5.05 2.66
C ASN A 93 11.31 6.07 2.06
N SER A 94 10.08 5.65 1.77
CA SER A 94 9.01 6.56 1.40
C SER A 94 8.51 7.31 2.64
N GLU A 95 8.14 8.58 2.50
CA GLU A 95 7.59 9.38 3.62
C GLU A 95 6.08 9.16 3.80
N ILE A 96 5.42 8.61 2.77
CA ILE A 96 3.96 8.44 2.69
C ILE A 96 3.65 6.96 2.54
N LEU A 97 2.74 6.45 3.35
CA LEU A 97 2.10 5.14 3.18
C LEU A 97 0.64 5.34 2.73
N PHE A 98 0.25 4.62 1.68
CA PHE A 98 -1.14 4.60 1.21
C PHE A 98 -1.69 3.18 1.31
N ASN A 99 -2.88 3.05 1.89
CA ASN A 99 -3.62 1.80 2.02
C ASN A 99 -5.08 2.03 1.61
N TYR A 100 -5.59 1.17 0.73
CA TYR A 100 -7.00 1.17 0.37
C TYR A 100 -7.67 -0.07 0.98
N LEU A 101 -8.56 0.14 1.94
CA LEU A 101 -9.21 -0.90 2.74
C LEU A 101 -10.35 -1.60 1.99
N GLY A 102 -10.71 -1.09 0.81
CA GLY A 102 -11.82 -1.59 0.03
C GLY A 102 -13.16 -1.10 0.51
N GLN A 103 -14.22 -1.58 -0.13
CA GLN A 103 -15.59 -1.27 0.25
C GLN A 103 -16.08 -2.32 1.24
N SER A 104 -16.48 -1.87 2.43
CA SER A 104 -17.22 -2.71 3.38
C SER A 104 -18.70 -2.58 3.09
N ASP A 105 -19.25 -3.48 2.28
CA ASP A 105 -20.71 -3.64 2.23
C ASP A 105 -21.12 -4.32 3.54
N CYS A 106 -21.68 -3.54 4.46
CA CYS A 106 -22.30 -4.09 5.65
C CYS A 106 -23.33 -5.13 5.21
N ILE A 107 -23.08 -6.40 5.57
CA ILE A 107 -23.89 -7.55 5.18
C ILE A 107 -25.37 -7.24 5.51
N THR A 108 -26.17 -6.95 4.50
CA THR A 108 -27.61 -6.68 4.61
C THR A 108 -28.40 -7.99 4.63
N GLY A 109 -27.94 -8.96 5.44
CA GLY A 109 -28.60 -10.24 5.68
C GLY A 109 -29.45 -10.24 6.95
N LYS A 110 -30.42 -11.17 7.05
CA LYS A 110 -31.41 -11.27 8.15
C LYS A 110 -30.82 -11.50 9.56
N GLU A 111 -29.56 -11.87 9.66
CA GLU A 111 -28.82 -11.93 10.93
C GLU A 111 -27.80 -10.78 10.95
N LYS A 112 -28.21 -9.67 11.58
CA LYS A 112 -27.40 -8.46 11.67
C LYS A 112 -26.29 -8.67 12.70
N ILE A 113 -25.04 -8.59 12.26
CA ILE A 113 -23.94 -8.22 13.14
C ILE A 113 -24.13 -6.74 13.45
N GLU A 114 -24.56 -6.43 14.68
CA GLU A 114 -24.61 -5.05 15.15
C GLU A 114 -23.19 -4.58 15.44
N ILE A 115 -22.67 -3.73 14.57
CA ILE A 115 -21.41 -3.04 14.81
C ILE A 115 -21.71 -1.88 15.75
N ILE A 116 -21.20 -1.95 16.98
CA ILE A 116 -21.30 -0.84 17.93
C ILE A 116 -20.28 0.23 17.51
N GLN A 117 -20.76 1.32 16.93
CA GLN A 117 -19.90 2.39 16.39
C GLN A 117 -19.62 3.53 17.39
N ASP A 118 -20.44 3.67 18.44
CA ASP A 118 -20.37 4.79 19.38
C ASP A 118 -19.50 4.53 20.62
N ILE A 119 -18.57 3.57 20.55
CA ILE A 119 -17.62 3.31 21.63
C ILE A 119 -16.31 4.02 21.31
N SER A 120 -15.82 4.83 22.26
CA SER A 120 -14.45 5.33 22.19
C SER A 120 -13.47 4.16 22.25
N VAL A 121 -12.78 3.92 21.13
CA VAL A 121 -11.71 2.91 21.04
C VAL A 121 -10.38 3.41 21.64
N GLY A 122 -10.39 4.60 22.26
CA GLY A 122 -9.18 5.24 22.78
C GLY A 122 -8.19 5.62 21.68
N GLN A 123 -6.92 5.69 22.03
CA GLN A 123 -5.85 5.95 21.05
C GLN A 123 -5.51 4.66 20.31
N LEU A 124 -5.67 4.67 18.98
CA LEU A 124 -5.28 3.56 18.11
C LEU A 124 -3.75 3.36 18.02
N ARG A 125 -2.96 4.27 18.62
CA ARG A 125 -1.50 4.24 18.61
C ARG A 125 -0.95 4.71 19.95
N ASP A 126 0.03 3.98 20.48
CA ASP A 126 0.78 4.38 21.67
C ASP A 126 1.61 5.65 21.37
N LEU A 127 1.65 6.60 22.31
CA LEU A 127 2.40 7.87 22.19
C LEU A 127 3.92 7.67 22.05
N ARG A 128 4.44 6.53 22.52
CA ARG A 128 5.86 6.17 22.41
C ARG A 128 6.20 5.50 21.09
N ASN A 129 5.20 5.21 20.26
CA ASN A 129 5.42 4.52 19.00
C ASN A 129 6.00 5.49 17.97
N SER A 130 7.23 5.27 17.54
CA SER A 130 7.86 6.02 16.46
C SER A 130 7.11 5.79 15.15
N ARG A 131 6.79 6.87 14.43
CA ARG A 131 6.12 6.75 13.13
C ARG A 131 7.13 6.35 12.06
N SER A 132 6.87 5.22 11.39
CA SER A 132 7.67 4.78 10.23
C SER A 132 7.48 5.70 9.02
N TYR A 133 6.32 6.36 8.93
CA TYR A 133 5.93 7.26 7.86
C TYR A 133 5.52 8.63 8.40
N LEU A 134 5.78 9.69 7.64
CA LEU A 134 5.35 11.05 7.97
C LEU A 134 3.82 11.19 7.81
N LEU A 135 3.26 10.54 6.78
CA LEU A 135 1.84 10.54 6.47
C LEU A 135 1.36 9.11 6.15
N GLU A 136 0.30 8.69 6.80
CA GLU A 136 -0.37 7.40 6.57
C GLU A 136 -1.80 7.71 6.12
N ILE A 137 -2.21 7.21 4.96
CA ILE A 137 -3.55 7.39 4.41
C ILE A 137 -4.21 6.01 4.34
N ASN A 138 -5.29 5.84 5.09
CA ASN A 138 -6.16 4.67 5.02
C ASN A 138 -7.51 5.14 4.46
N ALA A 139 -7.90 4.63 3.30
CA ALA A 139 -9.08 5.06 2.54
C ALA A 139 -10.03 3.89 2.24
#